data_AF-A0A940JAN2-F1
#
_entry.id   AF-A0A940JAN2-F1
#
_cell.length_a   1.000
_cell.length_b   1.000
_cell.length_c   1.000
_cell.angle_alpha   90.00
_cell.angle_beta   90.00
_cell.angle_gamma   90.00
#
_symmetry.space_group_name_H-M   'P 1'
#
loop_
_entity.id
_entity.type
_entity.pdbx_description
1 polymer ?
#
loop_
_entity_poly.entity_id
_entity_poly.type
_entity_poly.pdbx_seq_one_letter_code
_entity_poly.pdbx_strand_id
1 'polypeptide(L)'
;MYGIIRIIGLVLLIVPANIFANCSPKSNSVNFKGKINGDFRLLKKIRVAYFRNESDCLIGYNGKEVECIPGNDGRFEFNIDSVRQVAKIAQFVIYFENDAQVLNNYVIASSDKVNIEFNVSGDTTLSNVRFFGKGSEKYNCRYLIEKKFEDYNNRLLAFHKPLEESLYNIENLVREFNIHSDGERQMMNALYLYKNKMPAIAFSMMEADIIARVQTLWQLNIRLFYEKMPDKDNKIKVLDFYQMHNQKEKLYSDEVMALSWNYVDYIYRKINVHLSMINDT
;
A
#
# COMPACT_ATOMS: atom_id res chain seq x y z
N MET A 1 -23.94 -16.74 30.52
CA MET A 1 -24.11 -15.55 29.64
C MET A 1 -22.93 -15.51 28.70
N TYR A 2 -23.11 -16.05 27.48
CA TYR A 2 -22.16 -16.00 26.37
C TYR A 2 -22.11 -14.55 25.84
N GLY A 3 -20.99 -13.90 25.52
CA GLY A 3 -19.81 -14.37 24.81
C GLY A 3 -19.97 -14.04 23.32
N ILE A 4 -19.69 -12.79 22.91
CA ILE A 4 -19.68 -12.39 21.49
C ILE A 4 -18.27 -11.92 21.11
N ILE A 5 -17.54 -12.80 20.44
CA ILE A 5 -16.33 -12.50 19.68
C ILE A 5 -16.79 -12.00 18.30
N ARG A 6 -16.41 -10.77 17.93
CA ARG A 6 -16.61 -10.26 16.57
C ARG A 6 -15.50 -10.78 15.65
N ILE A 7 -15.88 -11.64 14.72
CA ILE A 7 -15.07 -12.10 13.59
C ILE A 7 -15.11 -10.99 12.52
N ILE A 8 -13.95 -10.46 12.14
CA ILE A 8 -13.78 -9.62 10.96
C ILE A 8 -13.65 -10.55 9.75
N GLY A 9 -14.62 -10.50 8.84
CA GLY A 9 -14.67 -11.33 7.64
C GLY A 9 -13.57 -10.97 6.64
N LEU A 10 -12.67 -11.91 6.41
CA LEU A 10 -11.77 -11.97 5.27
C LEU A 10 -12.58 -12.46 4.06
N VAL A 11 -12.74 -11.65 3.01
CA VAL A 11 -13.37 -12.07 1.77
C VAL A 11 -12.39 -12.95 0.98
N LEU A 12 -12.54 -14.27 1.10
CA LEU A 12 -11.93 -15.28 0.25
C LEU A 12 -12.82 -15.47 -0.98
N LEU A 13 -12.43 -14.90 -2.12
CA LEU A 13 -13.00 -15.25 -3.42
C LEU A 13 -12.35 -16.52 -3.93
N ILE A 14 -13.06 -17.65 -3.79
CA ILE A 14 -12.77 -18.91 -4.46
C ILE A 14 -13.33 -18.82 -5.87
N VAL A 15 -12.48 -18.96 -6.89
CA VAL A 15 -12.90 -19.13 -8.31
C VAL A 15 -12.17 -20.37 -8.87
N PRO A 16 -12.83 -21.23 -9.68
CA PRO A 16 -12.38 -22.59 -9.90
C PRO A 16 -11.13 -22.66 -10.79
N ALA A 17 -10.21 -23.56 -10.42
CA ALA A 17 -9.16 -24.02 -11.29
C ALA A 17 -9.75 -24.92 -12.40
N ASN A 18 -9.54 -24.56 -13.66
CA ASN A 18 -9.17 -25.44 -14.79
C ASN A 18 -9.60 -24.85 -16.13
N ILE A 19 -8.65 -24.26 -16.87
CA ILE A 19 -8.53 -24.43 -18.33
C ILE A 19 -7.04 -24.39 -18.66
N PHE A 20 -6.47 -25.52 -19.08
CA PHE A 20 -5.14 -25.59 -19.68
C PHE A 20 -5.18 -25.00 -21.08
N ALA A 21 -4.31 -24.02 -21.35
CA ALA A 21 -3.83 -23.72 -22.69
C ALA A 21 -2.30 -23.57 -22.62
N ASN A 22 -1.60 -24.49 -23.27
CA ASN A 22 -0.17 -24.44 -23.50
C ASN A 22 0.17 -23.23 -24.40
N CYS A 23 0.51 -22.12 -23.77
CA CYS A 23 1.29 -21.05 -24.37
C CYS A 23 2.52 -20.89 -23.49
N SER A 24 3.65 -21.44 -23.92
CA SER A 24 4.94 -21.19 -23.29
C SER A 24 5.69 -20.12 -24.08
N PRO A 25 5.43 -18.82 -23.89
CA PRO A 25 6.38 -17.81 -24.32
C PRO A 25 7.60 -17.96 -23.41
N LYS A 26 8.81 -17.92 -23.99
CA LYS A 26 10.06 -17.74 -23.23
C LYS A 26 9.84 -16.61 -22.22
N SER A 27 9.70 -16.95 -20.94
CA SER A 27 9.35 -15.96 -19.92
C SER A 27 10.53 -15.01 -19.77
N ASN A 28 10.28 -13.71 -19.94
CA ASN A 28 11.21 -12.74 -19.39
C ASN A 28 11.07 -12.87 -17.87
N SER A 29 12.17 -12.98 -17.14
CA SER A 29 12.13 -13.05 -15.68
C SER A 29 12.93 -11.90 -15.11
N VAL A 30 12.37 -11.22 -14.12
CA VAL A 30 13.11 -10.24 -13.33
C VAL A 30 13.79 -10.98 -12.20
N ASN A 31 15.10 -10.87 -12.17
CA ASN A 31 15.94 -11.51 -11.17
C ASN A 31 16.09 -10.58 -9.96
N PHE A 32 15.75 -11.11 -8.79
CA PHE A 32 15.99 -10.48 -7.51
C PHE A 32 17.05 -11.28 -6.77
N LYS A 33 18.08 -10.58 -6.34
CA LYS A 33 19.10 -11.11 -5.45
C LYS A 33 19.05 -10.34 -4.15
N GLY A 34 19.53 -10.94 -3.07
CA GLY A 34 19.69 -10.18 -1.86
C GLY A 34 20.64 -10.79 -0.86
N LYS A 35 20.93 -9.98 0.13
CA LYS A 35 21.83 -10.31 1.23
C LYS A 35 21.25 -9.80 2.53
N ILE A 36 21.18 -10.72 3.49
CA ILE A 36 20.79 -10.44 4.86
C ILE A 36 22.07 -10.26 5.67
N ASN A 37 22.19 -9.14 6.36
CA ASN A 37 23.28 -8.91 7.32
C ASN A 37 22.73 -9.04 8.75
N GLY A 38 23.56 -9.49 9.70
CA GLY A 38 23.15 -9.65 11.11
C GLY A 38 22.77 -11.10 11.45
N ASP A 39 21.85 -11.29 12.41
CA ASP A 39 21.45 -12.63 12.87
C ASP A 39 20.34 -13.24 12.01
N PHE A 40 20.71 -13.68 10.80
CA PHE A 40 19.78 -14.27 9.83
C PHE A 40 19.33 -15.70 10.17
N ARG A 41 19.81 -16.30 11.27
CA ARG A 41 19.40 -17.64 11.72
C ARG A 41 17.92 -17.70 12.11
N LEU A 42 17.34 -16.56 12.46
CA LEU A 42 15.92 -16.41 12.80
C LEU A 42 15.00 -16.34 11.56
N LEU A 43 15.57 -16.16 10.36
CA LEU A 43 14.81 -15.99 9.14
C LEU A 43 14.56 -17.36 8.48
N LYS A 44 13.29 -17.73 8.32
CA LYS A 44 12.91 -19.05 7.82
C LYS A 44 12.74 -19.09 6.32
N LYS A 45 12.03 -18.11 5.77
CA LYS A 45 11.73 -18.00 4.35
C LYS A 45 11.36 -16.59 3.94
N ILE A 46 11.47 -16.31 2.66
CA ILE A 46 10.94 -15.12 2.01
C ILE A 46 9.88 -15.61 1.03
N ARG A 47 8.69 -14.98 1.06
CA ARG A 47 7.62 -15.20 0.10
C ARG A 47 7.36 -13.91 -0.65
N VAL A 48 7.18 -14.01 -1.96
CA VAL A 48 6.87 -12.88 -2.82
C VAL A 48 5.60 -13.19 -3.58
N ALA A 49 4.55 -12.45 -3.28
CA ALA A 49 3.30 -12.48 -4.02
C ALA A 49 3.31 -11.36 -5.06
N TYR A 50 3.03 -11.70 -6.32
CA TYR A 50 3.04 -10.74 -7.41
C TYR A 50 1.85 -10.93 -8.36
N PHE A 51 1.47 -9.82 -8.97
CA PHE A 51 0.45 -9.77 -9.99
C PHE A 51 1.08 -9.64 -11.36
N ARG A 52 0.61 -10.48 -12.26
CA ARG A 52 0.89 -10.40 -13.69
C ARG A 52 -0.40 -9.99 -14.39
N ASN A 53 -0.35 -8.90 -15.15
CA ASN A 53 -1.41 -8.63 -16.12
C ASN A 53 -1.17 -9.54 -17.34
N GLU A 54 -1.99 -10.57 -17.51
CA GLU A 54 -1.84 -11.54 -18.60
C GLU A 54 -2.69 -11.21 -19.83
N SER A 55 -3.60 -10.23 -19.73
CA SER A 55 -4.47 -9.78 -20.82
C SER A 55 -4.51 -8.26 -20.94
N ASP A 56 -4.53 -7.75 -22.18
CA ASP A 56 -4.74 -6.33 -22.51
C ASP A 56 -6.16 -5.83 -22.15
N CYS A 57 -6.96 -6.65 -21.47
CA CYS A 57 -8.34 -6.36 -21.11
C CYS A 57 -8.62 -6.93 -19.70
N LEU A 58 -9.16 -6.05 -18.84
CA LEU A 58 -9.87 -6.33 -17.58
C LEU A 58 -9.13 -7.19 -16.54
N ILE A 59 -8.70 -6.53 -15.46
CA ILE A 59 -8.73 -6.99 -14.05
C ILE A 59 -8.85 -8.53 -13.90
N GLY A 60 -7.78 -9.23 -14.26
CA GLY A 60 -7.63 -10.67 -14.04
C GLY A 60 -6.63 -10.90 -12.92
N TYR A 61 -7.08 -11.43 -11.79
CA TYR A 61 -6.20 -11.77 -10.67
C TYR A 61 -5.48 -13.09 -10.97
N ASN A 62 -4.33 -13.04 -11.65
CA ASN A 62 -3.38 -14.16 -11.69
C ASN A 62 -2.26 -13.89 -10.69
N GLY A 63 -2.61 -14.01 -9.41
CA GLY A 63 -1.65 -13.96 -8.32
C GLY A 63 -0.72 -15.17 -8.39
N LYS A 64 0.59 -14.93 -8.44
CA LYS A 64 1.61 -15.97 -8.31
C LYS A 64 2.41 -15.74 -7.03
N GLU A 65 2.88 -16.83 -6.44
CA GLU A 65 3.78 -16.81 -5.29
C GLU A 65 5.12 -17.43 -5.67
N VAL A 66 6.21 -16.82 -5.18
CA VAL A 66 7.55 -17.39 -5.21
C VAL A 66 8.06 -17.43 -3.78
N GLU A 67 8.58 -18.58 -3.36
CA GLU A 67 9.23 -18.72 -2.06
C GLU A 67 10.72 -18.97 -2.25
N CYS A 68 11.55 -18.37 -1.38
CA CYS A 68 12.96 -18.70 -1.29
C CYS A 68 13.40 -18.83 0.16
N ILE A 69 14.34 -19.75 0.39
CA ILE A 69 15.00 -19.97 1.66
C ILE A 69 16.41 -19.40 1.53
N PRO A 70 16.82 -18.44 2.38
CA PRO A 70 18.18 -17.91 2.30
C PRO A 70 19.22 -18.99 2.58
N GLY A 71 20.37 -18.86 1.93
CA GLY A 71 21.54 -19.70 2.20
C GLY A 71 22.17 -19.39 3.57
N ASN A 72 23.07 -20.27 3.99
CA ASN A 72 23.81 -20.15 5.26
C ASN A 72 24.73 -18.91 5.35
N ASP A 73 24.91 -18.18 4.24
CA ASP A 73 25.64 -16.91 4.16
C ASP A 73 24.70 -15.69 4.11
N GLY A 74 23.41 -15.89 4.36
CA GLY A 74 22.36 -14.86 4.31
C GLY A 74 22.01 -14.41 2.89
N ARG A 75 22.53 -15.05 1.83
CA ARG A 75 22.18 -14.70 0.45
C ARG A 75 20.92 -15.41 0.01
N PHE A 76 20.11 -14.73 -0.79
CA PHE A 76 18.93 -15.32 -1.42
C PHE A 76 18.79 -14.83 -2.86
N GLU A 77 18.12 -15.63 -3.67
CA GLU A 77 17.82 -15.30 -5.05
C GLU A 77 16.46 -15.89 -5.41
N PHE A 78 15.68 -15.13 -6.15
CA PHE A 78 14.43 -15.61 -6.73
C PHE A 78 14.14 -14.85 -8.03
N ASN A 79 13.31 -15.46 -8.88
CA ASN A 79 12.91 -14.88 -10.15
C ASN A 79 11.41 -14.63 -10.12
N ILE A 80 11.00 -13.47 -10.60
CA ILE A 80 9.61 -13.14 -10.84
C ILE A 80 9.39 -13.19 -12.34
N ASP A 81 8.42 -13.99 -12.79
CA ASP A 81 7.98 -13.95 -14.18
C ASP A 81 7.50 -12.54 -14.53
N SER A 82 8.12 -11.92 -15.52
CA SER A 82 7.74 -10.62 -16.06
C SER A 82 7.28 -10.80 -17.50
N VAL A 83 6.10 -10.30 -17.82
CA VAL A 83 5.68 -10.14 -19.22
C VAL A 83 6.45 -8.97 -19.85
N ARG A 84 6.35 -8.80 -21.17
CA ARG A 84 6.90 -7.63 -21.86
C ARG A 84 6.34 -6.29 -21.34
N GLN A 85 5.24 -6.33 -20.58
CA GLN A 85 4.59 -5.18 -19.95
C GLN A 85 4.99 -5.01 -18.47
N VAL A 86 4.72 -3.82 -17.92
CA VAL A 86 4.94 -3.47 -16.51
C VAL A 86 4.10 -4.39 -15.61
N ALA A 87 4.74 -5.00 -14.61
CA ALA A 87 4.10 -5.88 -13.64
C ALA A 87 4.14 -5.25 -12.23
N LYS A 88 3.46 -5.85 -11.25
CA LYS A 88 3.43 -5.35 -9.87
C LYS A 88 3.72 -6.46 -8.87
N ILE A 89 4.74 -6.28 -8.01
CA ILE A 89 4.84 -7.04 -6.76
C ILE A 89 3.72 -6.54 -5.87
N ALA A 90 2.81 -7.43 -5.51
CA ALA A 90 1.74 -7.13 -4.58
C ALA A 90 2.32 -7.00 -3.17
N GLN A 91 3.10 -8.00 -2.76
CA GLN A 91 3.62 -8.16 -1.41
C GLN A 91 4.94 -8.92 -1.44
N PHE A 92 5.89 -8.46 -0.63
CA PHE A 92 7.11 -9.15 -0.29
C PHE A 92 7.07 -9.42 1.21
N VAL A 93 6.89 -10.68 1.60
CA VAL A 93 6.72 -11.12 2.98
C VAL A 93 7.97 -11.86 3.43
N ILE A 94 8.66 -11.31 4.43
CA ILE A 94 9.83 -11.94 5.06
C ILE A 94 9.34 -12.61 6.34
N TYR A 95 9.45 -13.93 6.40
CA TYR A 95 9.01 -14.73 7.56
C TYR A 95 10.17 -14.99 8.51
N PHE A 96 9.99 -14.57 9.74
CA PHE A 96 10.79 -14.94 10.91
C PHE A 96 10.07 -16.02 11.72
N GLU A 97 10.70 -16.51 12.79
CA GLU A 97 10.11 -17.56 13.63
C GLU A 97 8.71 -17.21 14.17
N ASN A 98 8.52 -15.97 14.63
CA ASN A 98 7.30 -15.51 15.30
C ASN A 98 6.61 -14.34 14.58
N ASP A 99 7.27 -13.71 13.60
CA ASP A 99 6.81 -12.47 12.97
C ASP A 99 6.95 -12.53 11.45
N ALA A 100 6.19 -11.69 10.76
CA ALA A 100 6.33 -11.47 9.33
C ALA A 100 6.42 -9.97 9.03
N GLN A 101 7.45 -9.58 8.28
CA GLN A 101 7.57 -8.20 7.81
C GLN A 101 7.16 -8.11 6.34
N VAL A 102 6.35 -7.11 6.01
CA VAL A 102 5.77 -6.95 4.67
C VAL A 102 6.27 -5.68 4.02
N LEU A 103 6.89 -5.81 2.85
CA LEU A 103 7.17 -4.71 1.94
C LEU A 103 6.13 -4.76 0.80
N ASN A 104 5.39 -3.67 0.56
CA ASN A 104 4.19 -3.69 -0.28
C ASN A 104 4.34 -2.95 -1.62
N ASN A 105 3.64 -3.45 -2.64
CA ASN A 105 3.26 -2.72 -3.86
C ASN A 105 4.42 -2.08 -4.65
N TYR A 106 5.29 -2.90 -5.25
CA TYR A 106 6.40 -2.44 -6.08
C TYR A 106 6.11 -2.62 -7.57
N VAL A 107 6.35 -1.59 -8.37
CA VAL A 107 6.27 -1.69 -9.84
C VAL A 107 7.51 -2.39 -10.38
N ILE A 108 7.32 -3.47 -11.14
CA ILE A 108 8.36 -4.25 -11.78
C ILE A 108 8.39 -3.93 -13.27
N ALA A 109 9.58 -3.71 -13.81
CA ALA A 109 9.78 -3.68 -15.25
C ALA A 109 10.64 -4.87 -15.67
N SER A 110 10.39 -5.44 -16.84
CA SER A 110 11.11 -6.61 -17.37
C SER A 110 12.62 -6.43 -17.46
N SER A 111 13.09 -5.18 -17.52
CA SER A 111 14.51 -4.82 -17.57
C SER A 111 15.19 -4.69 -16.20
N ASP A 112 14.45 -4.80 -15.10
CA ASP A 112 14.96 -4.64 -13.75
C ASP A 112 15.98 -5.73 -13.42
N LYS A 113 17.03 -5.33 -12.68
CA LYS A 113 18.03 -6.24 -12.09
C LYS A 113 18.33 -5.73 -10.69
N VAL A 114 17.54 -6.17 -9.73
CA VAL A 114 17.45 -5.56 -8.41
C VAL A 114 18.11 -6.45 -7.38
N ASN A 115 18.97 -5.84 -6.59
CA ASN A 115 19.53 -6.45 -5.41
C ASN A 115 18.90 -5.78 -4.18
N ILE A 116 18.60 -6.57 -3.16
CA ILE A 116 18.01 -6.12 -1.89
C ILE A 116 18.98 -6.44 -0.77
N GLU A 117 19.35 -5.44 0.00
CA GLU A 117 20.12 -5.60 1.23
C GLU A 117 19.29 -5.13 2.41
N PHE A 118 19.31 -5.87 3.52
CA PHE A 118 18.73 -5.44 4.77
C PHE A 118 19.45 -6.07 5.95
N ASN A 119 19.33 -5.41 7.11
CA ASN A 119 19.88 -5.87 8.36
C ASN A 119 18.75 -6.44 9.23
N VAL A 120 19.03 -7.56 9.90
CA VAL A 120 18.15 -8.14 10.90
C VAL A 120 18.78 -7.94 12.27
N SER A 121 18.06 -7.29 13.17
CA SER A 121 18.40 -7.23 14.60
C SER A 121 17.81 -8.44 15.34
N GLY A 122 18.33 -8.73 16.54
CA GLY A 122 17.94 -9.92 17.32
C GLY A 122 16.47 -9.97 17.74
N ASP A 123 15.73 -8.87 17.57
CA ASP A 123 14.28 -8.74 17.77
C ASP A 123 13.48 -8.97 16.47
N THR A 124 14.10 -9.50 15.41
CA THR A 124 13.50 -9.71 14.07
C THR A 124 13.12 -8.42 13.33
N THR A 125 13.55 -7.26 13.82
CA THR A 125 13.30 -5.98 13.15
C THR A 125 14.19 -5.83 11.91
N LEU A 126 13.59 -5.52 10.76
CA LEU A 126 14.34 -5.11 9.58
C LEU A 126 14.80 -3.67 9.71
N SER A 127 16.09 -3.45 9.49
CA SER A 127 16.69 -2.12 9.37
C SER A 127 17.52 -2.03 8.11
N ASN A 128 17.85 -0.81 7.70
CA ASN A 128 18.72 -0.53 6.55
C ASN A 128 18.32 -1.21 5.24
N VAL A 129 17.01 -1.47 5.02
CA VAL A 129 16.55 -2.00 3.73
C VAL A 129 16.93 -1.04 2.61
N ARG A 130 17.66 -1.56 1.63
CA ARG A 130 18.17 -0.81 0.48
C ARG A 130 18.06 -1.65 -0.77
N PHE A 131 17.63 -1.00 -1.84
CA PHE A 131 17.60 -1.58 -3.18
C PHE A 131 18.74 -1.00 -4.02
N PHE A 132 19.39 -1.82 -4.82
CA PHE A 132 20.45 -1.37 -5.74
C PHE A 132 20.45 -2.19 -7.04
N GLY A 133 21.21 -1.72 -8.03
CA GLY A 133 21.17 -2.27 -9.38
C GLY A 133 20.20 -1.53 -10.29
N LYS A 134 19.92 -2.11 -11.46
CA LYS A 134 19.14 -1.45 -12.52
C LYS A 134 17.66 -1.40 -12.15
N GLY A 135 17.10 -0.18 -12.13
CA GLY A 135 15.69 0.06 -11.81
C GLY A 135 15.41 0.11 -10.30
N SER A 136 16.43 0.14 -9.45
CA SER A 136 16.30 0.14 -7.98
C SER A 136 15.68 1.42 -7.41
N GLU A 137 15.69 2.52 -8.17
CA GLU A 137 15.24 3.84 -7.75
C GLU A 137 13.77 3.86 -7.33
N LYS A 138 12.90 3.18 -8.08
CA LYS A 138 11.47 3.06 -7.76
C LYS A 138 11.23 2.24 -6.48
N TYR A 139 12.05 1.23 -6.22
CA TYR A 139 11.94 0.42 -5.00
C TYR A 139 12.38 1.20 -3.77
N ASN A 140 13.51 1.93 -3.87
CA ASN A 140 13.96 2.83 -2.82
C ASN A 140 12.95 3.96 -2.55
N CYS A 141 12.39 4.55 -3.61
CA CYS A 141 11.34 5.57 -3.48
C CYS A 141 10.11 5.01 -2.76
N ARG A 142 9.61 3.86 -3.18
CA ARG A 142 8.47 3.19 -2.53
C ARG A 142 8.74 2.91 -1.06
N TYR A 143 9.91 2.36 -0.73
CA TYR A 143 10.29 2.10 0.65
C TYR A 143 10.35 3.38 1.51
N LEU A 144 10.88 4.47 0.97
CA LEU A 144 10.87 5.77 1.65
C LEU A 144 9.44 6.28 1.89
N ILE A 145 8.55 6.14 0.91
CA ILE A 145 7.12 6.50 1.05
C ILE A 145 6.46 5.65 2.14
N GLU A 146 6.72 4.33 2.20
CA GLU A 146 6.17 3.47 3.24
C GLU A 146 6.62 3.90 4.64
N LYS A 147 7.90 4.26 4.82
CA LYS A 147 8.37 4.81 6.11
C LYS A 147 7.65 6.10 6.49
N LYS A 148 7.44 6.99 5.52
CA LYS A 148 6.68 8.23 5.76
C LYS A 148 5.21 7.96 6.08
N PHE A 149 4.63 6.93 5.48
CA PHE A 149 3.28 6.49 5.80
C PHE A 149 3.19 5.89 7.20
N GLU A 150 4.19 5.11 7.62
CA GLU A 150 4.29 4.58 8.99
C GLU A 150 4.39 5.71 10.03
N ASP A 151 5.27 6.69 9.81
CA ASP A 151 5.38 7.89 10.66
C ASP A 151 4.05 8.64 10.75
N TYR A 152 3.34 8.76 9.62
CA TYR A 152 2.02 9.36 9.55
C TYR A 152 0.96 8.57 10.34
N ASN A 153 0.90 7.24 10.18
CA ASN A 153 -0.01 6.38 10.95
C ASN A 153 0.27 6.45 12.44
N ASN A 154 1.53 6.48 12.85
CA ASN A 154 1.90 6.61 14.26
C ASN A 154 1.40 7.94 14.86
N ARG A 155 1.45 9.04 14.08
CA ARG A 155 0.88 10.33 14.49
C ARG A 155 -0.65 10.30 14.58
N LEU A 156 -1.33 9.64 13.65
CA LEU A 156 -2.78 9.44 13.73
C LEU A 156 -3.18 8.59 14.94
N LEU A 157 -2.51 7.46 15.16
CA LEU A 157 -2.75 6.59 16.31
C LEU A 157 -2.51 7.33 17.64
N ALA A 158 -1.48 8.16 17.72
CA ALA A 158 -1.23 9.00 18.89
C ALA A 158 -2.33 10.04 19.10
N PHE A 159 -2.90 10.59 18.01
CA PHE A 159 -4.04 11.51 18.06
C PHE A 159 -5.33 10.80 18.50
N HIS A 160 -5.54 9.54 18.11
CA HIS A 160 -6.75 8.76 18.41
C HIS A 160 -6.72 8.02 19.75
N LYS A 161 -5.54 7.66 20.29
CA LYS A 161 -5.40 6.91 21.55
C LYS A 161 -6.11 7.49 22.78
N PRO A 162 -6.41 8.81 22.87
CA PRO A 162 -7.18 9.36 23.98
C PRO A 162 -8.61 9.85 23.62
N LEU A 163 -9.17 9.55 22.43
CA LEU A 163 -10.47 10.14 22.05
C LEU A 163 -11.67 9.54 22.81
N GLU A 164 -12.01 10.13 23.95
CA GLU A 164 -13.36 10.07 24.52
C GLU A 164 -14.39 10.72 23.58
N GLU A 165 -15.67 10.35 23.69
CA GLU A 165 -16.73 10.90 22.82
C GLU A 165 -16.85 12.44 22.89
N SER A 166 -16.41 13.05 23.99
CA SER A 166 -16.34 14.50 24.19
C SER A 166 -15.36 15.23 23.26
N LEU A 167 -14.49 14.48 22.57
CA LEU A 167 -13.44 15.04 21.71
C LEU A 167 -13.82 15.07 20.22
N TYR A 168 -15.01 14.61 19.83
CA TYR A 168 -15.53 14.84 18.47
C TYR A 168 -16.08 16.26 18.34
N ASN A 169 -15.20 17.20 18.00
CA ASN A 169 -15.53 18.60 17.75
C ASN A 169 -14.80 19.14 16.51
N ILE A 170 -15.19 20.33 16.05
CA ILE A 170 -14.64 20.93 14.82
C ILE A 170 -13.14 21.25 14.94
N GLU A 171 -12.67 21.68 16.12
CA GLU A 171 -11.24 21.98 16.32
C GLU A 171 -10.38 20.72 16.14
N ASN A 172 -10.84 19.59 16.69
CA ASN A 172 -10.17 18.30 16.52
C ASN A 172 -10.26 17.78 15.10
N LEU A 173 -11.38 18.00 14.38
CA LEU A 173 -11.48 17.69 12.96
C LEU A 173 -10.44 18.45 12.14
N VAL A 174 -10.30 19.76 12.38
CA VAL A 174 -9.29 20.63 11.73
C VAL A 174 -7.88 20.14 12.04
N ARG A 175 -7.61 19.81 13.30
CA ARG A 175 -6.30 19.28 13.71
C ARG A 175 -5.98 17.97 13.02
N GLU A 176 -6.94 17.07 12.90
CA GLU A 176 -6.74 15.81 12.21
C GLU A 176 -6.51 16.01 10.71
N PHE A 177 -7.28 16.89 10.07
CA PHE A 177 -7.09 17.27 8.67
C PHE A 177 -5.66 17.77 8.39
N ASN A 178 -5.09 18.55 9.32
CA ASN A 178 -3.71 19.01 9.21
C ASN A 178 -2.69 17.85 9.29
N ILE A 179 -2.96 16.80 10.07
CA ILE A 179 -2.13 15.59 10.11
C ILE A 179 -2.19 14.85 8.76
N HIS A 180 -3.39 14.71 8.18
CA HIS A 180 -3.58 14.12 6.84
C HIS A 180 -2.83 14.91 5.76
N SER A 181 -3.05 16.22 5.72
CA SER A 181 -2.42 17.12 4.74
C SER A 181 -0.90 17.11 4.83
N ASP A 182 -0.35 17.15 6.05
CA ASP A 182 1.09 17.05 6.25
C ASP A 182 1.65 15.67 5.89
N GLY A 183 0.94 14.58 6.23
CA GLY A 183 1.29 13.22 5.83
C GLY A 183 1.38 13.07 4.32
N GLU A 184 0.35 13.49 3.59
CA GLU A 184 0.32 13.50 2.13
C GLU A 184 1.51 14.29 1.56
N ARG A 185 1.71 15.51 2.05
CA ARG A 185 2.81 16.37 1.62
C ARG A 185 4.18 15.73 1.83
N GLN A 186 4.43 15.10 2.98
CA GLN A 186 5.70 14.43 3.25
C GLN A 186 5.97 13.26 2.30
N MET A 187 4.96 12.45 2.01
CA MET A 187 5.07 11.34 1.05
C MET A 187 5.23 11.84 -0.39
N MET A 188 4.49 12.88 -0.78
CA MET A 188 4.63 13.49 -2.10
C MET A 188 6.02 14.10 -2.29
N ASN A 189 6.55 14.82 -1.29
CA ASN A 189 7.92 15.33 -1.34
C ASN A 189 8.94 14.20 -1.53
N ALA A 190 8.78 13.08 -0.83
CA ALA A 190 9.62 11.89 -1.01
C ALA A 190 9.54 11.32 -2.43
N LEU A 191 8.33 11.27 -3.02
CA LEU A 191 8.13 10.85 -4.40
C LEU A 191 8.81 11.78 -5.42
N TYR A 192 8.67 13.10 -5.24
CA TYR A 192 9.24 14.10 -6.15
C TYR A 192 10.78 14.08 -6.21
N LEU A 193 11.48 13.65 -5.15
CA LEU A 193 12.94 13.44 -5.17
C LEU A 193 13.39 12.41 -6.23
N TYR A 194 12.48 11.56 -6.69
CA TYR A 194 12.73 10.49 -7.65
C TYR A 194 12.02 10.68 -8.99
N LYS A 195 11.33 11.80 -9.22
CA LYS A 195 10.51 12.04 -10.44
C LYS A 195 11.23 11.73 -11.75
N ASN A 196 12.51 12.11 -11.85
CA ASN A 196 13.33 11.94 -13.05
C ASN A 196 14.28 10.73 -12.98
N LYS A 197 14.14 9.88 -11.96
CA LYS A 197 15.01 8.72 -11.69
C LYS A 197 14.29 7.39 -11.88
N MET A 198 13.00 7.40 -12.19
CA MET A 198 12.18 6.21 -12.36
C MET A 198 11.27 6.34 -13.60
N PRO A 199 10.70 5.23 -14.09
CA PRO A 199 9.70 5.29 -15.16
C PRO A 199 8.49 6.13 -14.77
N ALA A 200 7.95 6.91 -15.72
CA ALA A 200 6.80 7.79 -15.50
C ALA A 200 5.58 7.03 -14.96
N ILE A 201 5.33 5.82 -15.46
CA ILE A 201 4.24 4.95 -14.99
C ILE A 201 4.39 4.58 -13.51
N ALA A 202 5.62 4.31 -13.05
CA ALA A 202 5.88 4.00 -11.65
C ALA A 202 5.68 5.23 -10.75
N PHE A 203 6.09 6.41 -11.22
CA PHE A 203 5.85 7.67 -10.54
C PHE A 203 4.35 7.93 -10.36
N SER A 204 3.58 7.87 -11.46
CA SER A 204 2.14 8.10 -11.43
C SER A 204 1.39 7.08 -10.58
N MET A 205 1.80 5.81 -10.60
CA MET A 205 1.20 4.79 -9.73
C MET A 205 1.46 5.07 -8.24
N MET A 206 2.68 5.47 -7.87
CA MET A 206 2.98 5.82 -6.47
C MET A 206 2.24 7.08 -6.04
N GLU A 207 2.10 8.06 -6.93
CA GLU A 207 1.29 9.25 -6.67
C GLU A 207 -0.17 8.89 -6.38
N ALA A 208 -0.77 8.06 -7.25
CA ALA A 208 -2.13 7.56 -7.08
C ALA A 208 -2.27 6.80 -5.74
N ASP A 209 -1.32 5.92 -5.41
CA ASP A 209 -1.31 5.18 -4.14
C ASP A 209 -1.21 6.11 -2.91
N ILE A 210 -0.39 7.16 -2.95
CA ILE A 210 -0.25 8.13 -1.84
C ILE A 210 -1.58 8.84 -1.61
N ILE A 211 -2.16 9.43 -2.67
CA ILE A 211 -3.43 10.14 -2.62
C ILE A 211 -4.51 9.19 -2.08
N ALA A 212 -4.62 8.01 -2.65
CA ALA A 212 -5.62 7.02 -2.27
C ALA A 212 -5.56 6.67 -0.78
N ARG A 213 -4.37 6.38 -0.26
CA ARG A 213 -4.21 5.92 1.13
C ARG A 213 -4.53 7.01 2.13
N VAL A 214 -4.03 8.23 1.92
CA VAL A 214 -4.31 9.34 2.84
C VAL A 214 -5.76 9.75 2.76
N GLN A 215 -6.29 9.94 1.54
CA GLN A 215 -7.65 10.41 1.34
C GLN A 215 -8.69 9.38 1.79
N THR A 216 -8.41 8.08 1.68
CA THR A 216 -9.27 7.03 2.24
C THR A 216 -9.38 7.14 3.77
N LEU A 217 -8.25 7.30 4.45
CA LEU A 217 -8.26 7.47 5.91
C LEU A 217 -8.98 8.75 6.32
N TRP A 218 -8.70 9.86 5.62
CA TRP A 218 -9.40 11.12 5.83
C TRP A 218 -10.92 10.99 5.67
N GLN A 219 -11.38 10.33 4.61
CA GLN A 219 -12.80 10.12 4.33
C GLN A 219 -13.50 9.26 5.39
N LEU A 220 -12.84 8.21 5.87
CA LEU A 220 -13.36 7.39 6.95
C LEU A 220 -13.49 8.22 8.24
N ASN A 221 -12.49 9.04 8.54
CA ASN A 221 -12.48 9.83 9.76
C ASN A 221 -13.49 10.98 9.70
N ILE A 222 -13.59 11.73 8.61
CA ILE A 222 -14.60 12.80 8.52
C ILE A 222 -16.04 12.25 8.62
N ARG A 223 -16.28 11.05 8.06
CA ARG A 223 -17.55 10.35 8.26
C ARG A 223 -17.78 10.01 9.73
N LEU A 224 -16.76 9.48 10.42
CA LEU A 224 -16.86 9.19 11.86
C LEU A 224 -17.15 10.46 12.67
N PHE A 225 -16.49 11.57 12.37
CA PHE A 225 -16.80 12.86 12.97
C PHE A 225 -18.26 13.25 12.71
N TYR A 226 -18.73 13.17 11.47
CA TYR A 226 -20.13 13.46 11.14
C TYR A 226 -21.12 12.59 11.93
N GLU A 227 -20.88 11.28 12.02
CA GLU A 227 -21.74 10.32 12.73
C GLU A 227 -21.76 10.58 14.25
N LYS A 228 -20.62 10.97 14.83
CA LYS A 228 -20.46 11.19 16.27
C LYS A 228 -20.85 12.58 16.76
N MET A 229 -21.02 13.56 15.87
CA MET A 229 -21.46 14.90 16.26
C MET A 229 -22.89 14.86 16.82
N PRO A 230 -23.13 15.41 18.04
CA PRO A 230 -24.39 15.24 18.75
C PRO A 230 -25.53 16.11 18.21
N ASP A 231 -25.23 17.27 17.63
CA ASP A 231 -26.20 18.25 17.15
C ASP A 231 -26.10 18.53 15.65
N LYS A 232 -27.22 18.99 15.08
CA LYS A 232 -27.35 19.25 13.64
C LYS A 232 -26.42 20.37 13.15
N ASP A 233 -26.20 21.41 13.96
CA ASP A 233 -25.40 22.57 13.55
C ASP A 233 -23.93 22.18 13.39
N ASN A 234 -23.41 21.36 14.30
CA ASN A 234 -22.05 20.83 14.18
C ASN A 234 -21.93 19.82 13.04
N LYS A 235 -22.95 19.01 12.76
CA LYS A 235 -22.97 18.16 11.54
C LYS A 235 -22.90 18.99 10.25
N ILE A 236 -23.59 20.12 10.19
CA ILE A 236 -23.51 21.06 9.05
C ILE A 236 -22.07 21.59 8.91
N LYS A 237 -21.43 22.01 10.01
CA LYS A 237 -20.02 22.45 9.95
C LYS A 237 -19.07 21.36 9.46
N VAL A 238 -19.30 20.10 9.82
CA VAL A 238 -18.50 18.97 9.30
C VAL A 238 -18.73 18.80 7.79
N LEU A 239 -19.97 18.92 7.31
CA LEU A 239 -20.30 18.86 5.89
C LEU A 239 -19.63 20.00 5.11
N ASP A 240 -19.71 21.23 5.61
CA ASP A 240 -19.07 22.39 4.99
C ASP A 240 -17.55 22.19 4.93
N PHE A 241 -16.95 21.72 6.04
CA PHE A 241 -15.53 21.41 6.10
C PHE A 241 -15.14 20.33 5.08
N TYR A 242 -15.94 19.26 4.98
CA TYR A 242 -15.74 18.20 3.99
C TYR A 242 -15.78 18.77 2.57
N GLN A 243 -16.80 19.55 2.21
CA GLN A 243 -16.96 20.11 0.87
C GLN A 243 -15.82 21.06 0.50
N MET A 244 -15.37 21.90 1.44
CA MET A 244 -14.25 22.83 1.25
C MET A 244 -12.92 22.11 0.98
N HIS A 245 -12.70 20.96 1.63
CA HIS A 245 -11.43 20.24 1.57
C HIS A 245 -11.49 18.96 0.72
N ASN A 246 -12.62 18.71 0.06
CA ASN A 246 -12.76 17.60 -0.86
C ASN A 246 -11.99 17.92 -2.14
N GLN A 247 -10.83 17.28 -2.30
CA GLN A 247 -10.02 17.47 -3.49
C GLN A 247 -10.73 16.91 -4.73
N LYS A 248 -10.60 17.61 -5.86
CA LYS A 248 -11.02 17.08 -7.16
C LYS A 248 -10.21 15.82 -7.49
N GLU A 249 -10.86 14.81 -8.06
CA GLU A 249 -10.16 13.61 -8.48
C GLU A 249 -9.14 13.95 -9.56
N LYS A 250 -7.92 13.44 -9.38
CA LYS A 250 -6.91 13.44 -10.43
C LYS A 250 -7.15 12.24 -11.35
N LEU A 251 -7.38 12.50 -12.62
CA LEU A 251 -7.54 11.42 -13.59
C LEU A 251 -6.17 10.80 -13.91
N TYR A 252 -6.11 9.47 -13.86
CA TYR A 252 -4.95 8.67 -14.22
C TYR A 252 -5.27 7.82 -15.47
N SER A 253 -4.24 7.40 -16.20
CA SER A 253 -4.43 6.48 -17.33
C SER A 253 -4.91 5.12 -16.85
N ASP A 254 -5.59 4.37 -17.72
CA ASP A 254 -6.10 3.02 -17.42
C ASP A 254 -5.00 2.08 -16.93
N GLU A 255 -3.79 2.22 -17.45
CA GLU A 255 -2.62 1.45 -17.00
C GLU A 255 -2.27 1.73 -15.53
N VAL A 256 -2.30 3.00 -15.11
CA VAL A 256 -2.07 3.38 -13.70
C VAL A 256 -3.22 2.87 -12.83
N MET A 257 -4.46 3.03 -13.29
CA MET A 257 -5.66 2.58 -12.58
C MET A 257 -5.64 1.07 -12.34
N ALA A 258 -5.27 0.28 -13.34
CA ALA A 258 -5.16 -1.17 -13.25
C ALA A 258 -4.06 -1.61 -12.27
N LEU A 259 -2.99 -0.81 -12.13
CA LEU A 259 -1.88 -1.11 -11.21
C LEU A 259 -2.13 -0.57 -9.79
N SER A 260 -2.95 0.47 -9.60
CA SER A 260 -3.23 1.08 -8.29
C SER A 260 -4.62 0.71 -7.77
N TRP A 261 -4.74 -0.52 -7.25
CA TRP A 261 -5.95 -0.98 -6.54
C TRP A 261 -6.42 -0.04 -5.44
N ASN A 262 -5.47 0.58 -4.71
CA ASN A 262 -5.80 1.53 -3.66
C ASN A 262 -6.57 2.73 -4.23
N TYR A 263 -6.18 3.22 -5.40
CA TYR A 263 -6.83 4.38 -6.01
C TYR A 263 -8.23 4.05 -6.53
N VAL A 264 -8.43 2.86 -7.09
CA VAL A 264 -9.76 2.37 -7.48
C VAL A 264 -10.67 2.25 -6.23
N ASP A 265 -10.18 1.63 -5.15
CA ASP A 265 -10.91 1.50 -3.89
C ASP A 265 -11.23 2.87 -3.27
N TYR A 266 -10.28 3.81 -3.33
CA TYR A 266 -10.48 5.20 -2.90
C TYR A 266 -11.65 5.86 -3.64
N ILE A 267 -11.72 5.77 -4.98
CA ILE A 267 -12.84 6.35 -5.74
C ILE A 267 -14.16 5.76 -5.27
N TYR A 268 -14.22 4.43 -5.13
CA TYR A 268 -15.42 3.74 -4.66
C TYR A 268 -15.85 4.19 -3.26
N ARG A 269 -14.91 4.27 -2.31
CA ARG A 269 -15.17 4.74 -0.94
C ARG A 269 -15.61 6.19 -0.89
N LYS A 270 -14.99 7.05 -1.70
CA LYS A 270 -15.35 8.46 -1.80
C LYS A 270 -16.82 8.63 -2.17
N ILE A 271 -17.28 7.90 -3.18
CA ILE A 271 -18.69 7.90 -3.59
C ILE A 271 -19.58 7.47 -2.42
N ASN A 272 -19.23 6.39 -1.74
CA ASN A 272 -20.04 5.90 -0.61
C ASN A 272 -20.10 6.88 0.57
N VAL A 273 -18.98 7.51 0.94
CA VAL A 273 -18.95 8.52 2.01
C VAL A 273 -19.81 9.72 1.61
N HIS A 274 -19.63 10.22 0.40
CA HIS A 274 -20.42 11.33 -0.13
C HIS A 274 -21.93 11.04 -0.09
N LEU A 275 -22.34 9.86 -0.58
CA LEU A 275 -23.74 9.44 -0.56
C LEU A 275 -24.28 9.28 0.87
N SER A 276 -23.49 8.73 1.80
CA SER A 276 -23.93 8.57 3.20
C SER A 276 -24.16 9.91 3.90
N MET A 277 -23.34 10.92 3.61
CA MET A 277 -23.43 12.22 4.27
C MET A 277 -24.55 13.11 3.71
N ILE A 278 -24.94 12.91 2.44
CA ILE A 278 -26.02 13.69 1.79
C ILE A 278 -27.40 13.10 2.06
N ASN A 279 -27.54 11.77 2.16
CA ASN A 279 -28.85 11.15 2.40
C ASN A 279 -29.38 11.38 3.83
N ASP A 280 -28.52 11.82 4.76
CA ASP A 280 -28.88 12.12 6.15
C ASP A 280 -29.27 13.60 6.38
N THR A 281 -29.16 14.46 5.35
CA THR A 281 -29.57 15.88 5.37
C THR A 281 -30.94 16.11 4.75
#